data_AF-X1JX53-F1
#
_entry.id   AF-X1JX53-F1
#
_cell.length_a   1.000
_cell.length_b   1.000
_cell.length_c   1.000
_cell.angle_alpha   90.00
_cell.angle_beta   90.00
_cell.angle_gamma   90.00
#
_symmetry.space_group_name_H-M   'P 1'
#
loop_
_entity.id
_entity.type
_entity.pdbx_description
1 polymer ?
#
loop_
_entity_poly.entity_id
_entity_poly.type
_entity_poly.pdbx_seq_one_letter_code
_entity_poly.pdbx_strand_id
1 'polypeptide(L)' 'EEKGFLIEQWDLDKVAADLAWCGRSGSPTKVHRIQFVVLAGGEYREHPPTDEGVRELVGELIEDHTIG' A
#
# COMPACT_ATOMS: atom_id res chain seq x y z
N GLU A 1 -15.01 23.45 -30.80
CA GLU A 1 -13.72 22.73 -30.95
C GLU A 1 -12.49 23.63 -30.91
N GLU A 2 -12.56 24.88 -31.37
CA GLU A 2 -11.46 25.87 -31.47
C GLU A 2 -10.63 26.22 -30.22
N LYS A 3 -10.95 25.74 -29.02
CA LYS A 3 -10.21 26.09 -27.79
C LYS A 3 -9.32 24.96 -27.25
N GLY A 4 -9.28 23.79 -27.90
CA GLY A 4 -8.40 22.68 -27.52
C GLY A 4 -8.71 22.02 -26.17
N PHE A 5 -9.83 22.36 -25.52
CA PHE A 5 -10.22 21.83 -24.21
C PHE A 5 -11.08 20.56 -24.27
N LEU A 6 -11.30 20.01 -25.47
CA LEU A 6 -12.11 18.79 -25.60
C LEU A 6 -11.26 17.59 -25.19
N ILE A 7 -11.61 16.96 -24.08
CA ILE A 7 -11.04 15.67 -23.70
C ILE A 7 -11.89 14.59 -24.36
N GLU A 8 -11.28 13.88 -25.30
CA GLU A 8 -11.90 12.75 -25.95
C GLU A 8 -12.14 11.62 -24.94
N GLN A 9 -13.37 11.09 -24.93
CA GLN A 9 -13.75 9.97 -24.07
C GLN A 9 -13.96 8.73 -24.93
N TRP A 10 -13.40 7.61 -24.48
CA TRP A 10 -13.55 6.30 -25.09
C TRP A 10 -14.32 5.40 -24.14
N ASP A 11 -15.37 4.78 -24.66
CA ASP A 11 -16.10 3.70 -24.00
C ASP A 11 -15.64 2.33 -24.54
N LEU A 12 -16.23 1.26 -24.01
CA LEU A 12 -15.84 -0.12 -24.36
C LEU A 12 -16.13 -0.46 -25.82
N ASP A 13 -17.22 0.09 -26.38
CA ASP A 13 -17.60 -0.14 -27.78
C ASP A 13 -16.61 0.54 -28.72
N LYS A 14 -16.21 1.79 -28.40
CA LYS A 14 -15.25 2.56 -29.20
C LYS A 14 -13.88 1.89 -29.29
N VAL A 15 -13.47 1.14 -28.27
CA VAL A 15 -12.21 0.39 -28.27
C VAL A 15 -12.36 -1.08 -28.70
N ALA A 16 -13.58 -1.51 -29.07
CA ALA A 16 -13.90 -2.90 -29.41
C ALA A 16 -13.40 -3.90 -28.34
N ALA A 17 -13.64 -3.59 -27.06
CA ALA A 17 -13.19 -4.43 -25.95
C ALA A 17 -14.01 -5.73 -25.84
N ASP A 18 -13.33 -6.83 -25.49
CA ASP A 18 -14.00 -8.08 -25.11
C ASP A 18 -14.59 -7.95 -23.69
N LEU A 19 -15.91 -7.99 -23.59
CA LEU A 19 -16.64 -7.87 -22.33
C LEU A 19 -16.32 -9.02 -21.35
N ALA A 20 -15.92 -10.19 -21.84
CA ALA A 20 -15.50 -11.31 -20.99
C ALA A 20 -14.21 -11.00 -20.22
N TRP A 21 -13.40 -10.05 -20.71
CA TRP A 21 -12.15 -9.61 -20.11
C TRP A 21 -12.25 -8.28 -19.37
N CYS A 22 -13.44 -7.69 -19.31
CA CYS A 22 -13.65 -6.37 -18.73
C CYS A 22 -14.34 -6.41 -17.35
N GLY A 23 -13.98 -5.44 -16.52
CA GLY A 23 -14.60 -5.20 -15.22
C GLY A 23 -14.53 -6.41 -14.29
N ARG A 24 -15.59 -6.59 -13.49
CA ARG A 24 -15.67 -7.70 -12.53
C ARG A 24 -15.72 -9.07 -13.22
N SER A 25 -16.31 -9.14 -14.41
CA SER A 25 -16.49 -10.40 -15.14
C SER A 25 -15.16 -10.94 -15.66
N GLY A 26 -14.26 -10.05 -16.09
CA GLY A 26 -12.91 -10.43 -16.52
C GLY A 26 -11.87 -10.52 -15.42
N SER A 27 -12.22 -10.14 -14.18
CA SER A 27 -11.26 -10.17 -13.07
C SER A 27 -11.06 -11.60 -12.55
N PRO A 28 -9.84 -12.15 -12.56
CA PRO A 28 -9.57 -13.49 -12.03
C PRO A 28 -9.63 -13.55 -10.51
N THR A 29 -9.56 -12.39 -9.84
CA THR A 29 -9.65 -12.26 -8.38
C THR A 29 -10.88 -11.46 -7.98
N LYS A 30 -11.35 -11.67 -6.74
CA LYS A 30 -12.49 -10.94 -6.17
C LYS A 30 -12.21 -10.59 -4.72
N VAL A 31 -12.43 -9.33 -4.36
CA VAL A 31 -12.33 -8.86 -2.97
C VAL A 31 -13.31 -9.67 -2.12
N HIS A 32 -12.79 -10.43 -1.16
CA HIS A 32 -13.59 -11.24 -0.25
C HIS A 32 -14.05 -10.43 0.97
N ARG A 33 -13.14 -9.65 1.55
CA ARG A 33 -13.37 -8.82 2.73
C ARG A 33 -12.42 -7.63 2.70
N ILE A 34 -12.91 -6.46 3.09
CA ILE A 34 -12.10 -5.28 3.35
C ILE A 34 -11.88 -5.21 4.86
N GLN A 35 -10.63 -5.08 5.28
CA GLN A 35 -10.25 -4.91 6.67
C GLN A 35 -9.54 -3.57 6.82
N PHE A 36 -10.02 -2.75 7.74
CA PHE A 36 -9.38 -1.50 8.10
C PHE A 36 -8.48 -1.76 9.30
N VAL A 37 -7.17 -1.68 9.10
CA VAL A 37 -6.20 -1.76 10.19
C VAL A 37 -5.96 -0.35 10.68
N VAL A 38 -6.28 -0.08 11.95
CA VAL A 38 -5.83 1.13 12.63
C VAL A 38 -4.44 0.83 13.15
N LEU A 39 -3.44 1.53 12.62
CA LEU A 39 -2.10 1.47 13.17
C LEU A 39 -2.13 2.16 14.53
N ALA A 40 -2.10 1.38 15.62
CA ALA A 40 -1.77 1.94 16.93
C ALA A 40 -0.35 2.52 16.85
N GLY A 41 -0.14 3.71 17.41
CA GLY A 41 1.19 4.33 17.44
C GLY A 41 2.21 3.36 18.04
N GLY A 42 3.38 3.24 17.41
CA GLY A 42 4.45 2.37 17.89
C GLY A 42 4.90 2.76 19.30
N GLU A 43 5.44 1.80 20.04
CA GLU A 43 6.10 2.09 21.31
C GLU A 43 7.34 2.95 21.05
N TYR A 44 7.52 4.01 21.84
CA TYR A 44 8.71 4.85 21.81
C TYR A 44 9.55 4.55 23.04
N ARG A 45 10.81 4.19 22.82
CA ARG A 45 11.79 3.95 23.87
C ARG A 45 13.03 4.79 23.64
N GLU A 46 13.49 5.46 24.70
CA GLU A 46 14.68 6.29 24.67
C GLU A 46 15.82 5.59 25.38
N HIS A 47 16.99 5.58 24.75
CA HIS A 47 18.21 4.98 25.26
C HIS A 47 19.25 6.08 25.53
N PRO A 48 19.89 6.11 26.70
CA PRO A 48 20.90 7.12 27.01
C PRO A 48 22.14 6.95 26.12
N PRO A 49 22.88 8.03 25.80
CA PRO A 49 24.08 7.99 24.97
C PRO A 49 25.29 7.44 25.75
N THR A 50 25.17 6.22 26.27
CA THR A 50 26.20 5.49 27.01
C THR A 50 26.44 4.13 26.37
N ASP A 51 27.58 3.50 26.67
CA ASP A 51 27.88 2.16 26.17
C ASP A 51 26.85 1.11 26.60
N GLU A 52 26.20 1.30 27.74
CA GLU A 52 25.13 0.43 28.23
C GLU A 52 23.84 0.65 27.44
N GLY A 53 23.44 1.91 27.22
CA GLY A 53 22.26 2.25 26.42
C GLY A 53 22.37 1.78 24.96
N VAL A 54 23.57 1.84 24.37
CA VAL A 54 23.79 1.29 23.02
C VAL A 54 23.62 -0.23 22.97
N ARG A 55 24.08 -0.96 24.01
CA ARG A 55 23.90 -2.43 24.07
C ARG A 55 22.44 -2.82 24.21
N GLU A 56 21.69 -2.10 25.05
CA GLU A 56 20.26 -2.32 25.21
C GLU A 56 19.50 -2.06 23.91
N LEU A 57 19.76 -0.94 23.23
CA LEU A 57 19.19 -0.62 21.93
C LEU A 57 19.46 -1.72 20.89
N VAL A 58 20.72 -2.16 20.77
CA VAL A 58 21.06 -3.21 19.79
C VAL A 58 20.37 -4.54 20.12
N GLY A 59 20.28 -4.89 21.40
CA GLY A 59 19.56 -6.10 21.83
C GLY A 59 18.08 -6.07 21.44
N GLU A 60 17.40 -4.95 21.72
CA GLU A 60 16.01 -4.73 21.36
C GLU A 60 15.77 -4.82 19.84
N LEU A 61 16.62 -4.16 19.03
CA LEU A 61 16.46 -4.17 17.57
C LEU A 61 16.65 -5.56 16.94
N ILE A 62 17.44 -6.44 17.57
CA ILE A 62 17.60 -7.83 17.14
C ILE A 62 16.36 -8.65 17.50
N GLU A 63 15.85 -8.50 18.74
CA GLU A 63 14.65 -9.19 19.21
C GLU A 63 13.42 -8.82 18.37
N ASP A 64 13.28 -7.54 18.03
CA ASP A 64 12.21 -7.03 17.16
C ASP A 64 12.41 -7.37 15.68
N HIS A 65 13.48 -8.09 15.32
CA HIS A 65 13.84 -8.39 13.93
C HIS A 65 13.92 -7.15 13.03
N THR A 66 14.28 -6.00 13.62
CA THR A 66 14.51 -4.76 12.89
C THR A 66 15.90 -4.75 12.26
N ILE A 67 16.89 -5.36 12.93
CA ILE A 67 18.23 -5.62 12.39
C ILE A 67 18.61 -7.09 12.61
N GLY A 68 18.83 -7.83 11.52
CA GLY A 68 19.12 -9.28 11.54
C GLY A 68 18.23 -10.05 10.57
#